data_AF-A0AA38MFQ0-F1
#
_entry.id   AF-A0AA38MFQ0-F1
#
_cell.length_a   1.000
_cell.length_b   1.000
_cell.length_c   1.000
_cell.angle_alpha   90.00
_cell.angle_beta   90.00
_cell.angle_gamma   90.00
#
_symmetry.space_group_name_H-M   'P 1'
#
loop_
_entity.id
_entity.type
_entity.pdbx_description
1 polymer ?
#
loop_
_entity_poly.entity_id
_entity_poly.type
_entity_poly.pdbx_seq_one_letter_code
_entity_poly.pdbx_strand_id
1 'polypeptide(L)'
;MVQLAIDVSKVFDVITIASMVLWFGYVIDMIYISIRSMLELKSFRLIVLCSQMLNISFFFVWLLIVVRMYTRTEKEANLAIRNVHQIWNKYYSNGDIDEKMRNLQLISLRMLNTKLHFTARNFFALDHTFFHMMIGAVTTYLVILIQFRV
;
A
#
# COMPACT_ATOMS: atom_id res chain seq x y z
N MET A 1 18.56 -11.20 12.02
CA MET A 1 18.08 -11.10 10.63
C MET A 1 16.55 -11.06 10.55
N VAL A 2 15.84 -12.14 10.89
CA VAL A 2 14.36 -12.20 10.75
C VAL A 2 13.62 -11.20 11.66
N GLN A 3 14.06 -11.05 12.91
CA GLN A 3 13.46 -10.08 13.84
C GLN A 3 13.57 -8.64 13.34
N LEU A 4 14.75 -8.27 12.82
CA LEU A 4 15.03 -6.97 12.22
C LEU A 4 14.12 -6.69 11.02
N ALA A 5 13.88 -7.68 10.16
CA ALA A 5 12.96 -7.55 9.03
C ALA A 5 11.50 -7.35 9.48
N ILE A 6 11.08 -8.01 10.56
CA ILE A 6 9.74 -7.83 11.13
C ILE A 6 9.58 -6.43 11.72
N ASP A 7 10.59 -5.91 12.43
CA ASP A 7 10.52 -4.59 13.04
C ASP A 7 10.55 -3.47 11.98
N VAL A 8 11.41 -3.57 10.97
CA VAL A 8 11.45 -2.61 9.84
C VAL A 8 10.11 -2.60 9.10
N SER A 9 9.52 -3.76 8.85
CA SER A 9 8.25 -3.84 8.13
C SER A 9 7.08 -3.30 8.95
N LYS A 10 7.05 -3.45 10.28
CA LYS A 10 6.04 -2.79 11.15
C LYS A 10 6.13 -1.27 11.09
N VAL A 11 7.34 -0.72 11.14
CA VAL A 11 7.56 0.73 11.04
C VAL A 11 7.12 1.24 9.68
N PHE A 12 7.45 0.50 8.61
CA PHE A 12 7.01 0.81 7.25
C PHE A 12 5.48 0.82 7.11
N ASP A 13 4.78 -0.17 7.68
CA ASP A 13 3.32 -0.25 7.65
C ASP A 13 2.65 0.95 8.35
N VAL A 14 3.22 1.45 9.45
CA VAL A 14 2.70 2.64 10.14
C VAL A 14 2.94 3.90 9.31
N ILE A 15 4.12 4.02 8.70
CA ILE A 15 4.47 5.17 7.83
C ILE A 15 3.57 5.21 6.60
N THR A 16 3.26 4.07 5.99
CA THR A 16 2.38 4.02 4.82
C THR A 16 0.94 4.40 5.18
N ILE A 17 0.40 3.95 6.32
CA ILE A 17 -0.92 4.42 6.78
C ILE A 17 -0.91 5.93 7.06
N ALA A 18 0.10 6.44 7.77
CA ALA A 18 0.19 7.87 8.07
C ALA A 18 0.27 8.73 6.79
N SER A 19 1.08 8.32 5.82
CA SER A 19 1.19 9.00 4.53
C SER A 19 -0.10 8.93 3.70
N MET A 20 -0.87 7.84 3.79
CA MET A 20 -2.20 7.74 3.17
C MET A 20 -3.21 8.71 3.78
N VAL A 21 -3.21 8.89 5.10
CA VAL A 21 -4.11 9.85 5.76
C VAL A 21 -3.77 11.29 5.34
N LEU A 22 -2.48 11.63 5.29
CA LEU A 22 -2.03 12.95 4.82
C LEU A 22 -2.41 13.17 3.35
N TRP A 23 -2.28 12.13 2.51
CA TRP A 23 -2.67 12.16 1.11
C TRP A 23 -4.16 12.47 0.93
N PHE A 24 -5.02 11.84 1.73
CA PHE A 24 -6.47 12.06 1.67
C PHE A 24 -6.83 13.52 1.91
N GLY A 25 -6.25 14.14 2.94
CA GLY A 25 -6.46 15.57 3.23
C GLY A 25 -5.95 16.48 2.10
N TYR A 26 -4.77 16.16 1.55
CA TYR A 26 -4.18 16.93 0.45
C TYR A 26 -5.05 16.89 -0.81
N VAL A 27 -5.58 15.71 -1.18
CA VAL A 27 -6.44 15.56 -2.36
C VAL A 27 -7.73 16.37 -2.23
N ILE A 28 -8.36 16.39 -1.05
CA ILE A 28 -9.57 17.18 -0.82
C ILE A 28 -9.28 18.68 -1.01
N ASP A 29 -8.18 19.18 -0.44
CA ASP A 29 -7.81 20.60 -0.55
C ASP A 29 -7.52 21.00 -2.01
N MET A 30 -6.78 20.16 -2.74
CA MET A 30 -6.46 20.39 -4.15
C MET A 30 -7.73 20.43 -5.03
N ILE A 31 -8.68 19.54 -4.79
CA ILE A 31 -9.95 19.53 -5.55
C ILE A 31 -10.80 20.74 -5.18
N TYR A 32 -10.84 21.15 -3.91
CA TYR A 32 -11.52 22.38 -3.50
C TYR A 32 -10.94 23.63 -4.18
N ILE A 33 -9.62 23.76 -4.21
CA ILE A 33 -8.93 24.84 -4.93
C ILE A 33 -9.24 24.76 -6.43
N SER A 34 -9.29 23.56 -7.00
CA SER A 34 -9.62 23.34 -8.42
C SER A 34 -11.03 23.85 -8.78
N ILE A 35 -12.04 23.53 -7.97
CA ILE A 35 -13.42 24.01 -8.17
C ILE A 35 -13.50 25.54 -8.08
N ARG A 36 -12.88 26.12 -7.03
CA ARG A 36 -12.84 27.58 -6.87
C ARG A 36 -12.08 28.26 -8.02
N SER A 37 -11.04 27.60 -8.53
CA SER A 37 -10.28 28.07 -9.68
C SER A 37 -11.08 28.01 -10.99
N MET A 38 -11.97 27.02 -11.14
CA MET A 38 -12.85 26.89 -12.31
C MET A 38 -13.95 27.96 -12.35
N LEU A 39 -14.47 28.35 -11.19
CA LEU A 39 -15.58 29.32 -11.11
C LEU A 39 -15.16 30.75 -11.51
N GLU A 40 -13.88 31.08 -11.37
CA GLU A 40 -13.34 32.42 -11.64
C GLU A 40 -12.45 32.40 -12.89
N LEU A 41 -13.05 32.69 -14.05
CA LEU A 41 -12.44 32.67 -15.39
C LEU A 41 -11.38 33.79 -15.59
N LYS A 42 -10.16 33.61 -15.07
CA LYS A 42 -8.99 34.49 -15.36
C LYS A 42 -7.79 33.71 -15.90
N SER A 43 -7.09 34.30 -16.88
CA SER A 43 -5.95 33.69 -17.59
C SER A 43 -4.80 33.21 -16.69
N PHE A 44 -4.44 33.97 -15.63
CA PHE A 44 -3.43 33.57 -14.63
C PHE A 44 -3.76 32.23 -13.95
N ARG A 45 -5.04 31.83 -13.91
CA ARG A 45 -5.51 30.61 -13.27
C ARG A 45 -5.42 29.35 -14.14
N LEU A 46 -5.26 29.47 -15.47
CA LEU A 46 -5.01 28.30 -16.33
C LEU A 46 -3.65 27.66 -16.04
N ILE A 47 -2.63 28.48 -15.76
CA ILE A 47 -1.31 28.01 -15.33
C ILE A 47 -1.41 27.27 -14.00
N VAL A 48 -2.19 27.82 -13.06
CA VAL A 48 -2.47 27.18 -11.77
C VAL A 48 -3.19 25.85 -11.99
N LEU A 49 -4.24 25.80 -12.81
CA LEU A 49 -4.95 24.56 -13.14
C LEU A 49 -4.06 23.49 -13.77
N CYS A 50 -3.22 23.84 -14.75
CA CYS A 50 -2.26 22.90 -15.32
C CYS A 50 -1.28 22.37 -14.27
N SER A 51 -0.75 23.24 -13.39
CA SER A 51 0.14 22.82 -12.31
C SER A 51 -0.56 21.87 -11.32
N GLN A 52 -1.85 22.09 -11.05
CA GLN A 52 -2.67 21.26 -10.16
C GLN A 52 -2.93 19.88 -10.76
N MET A 53 -3.24 19.79 -12.05
CA MET A 53 -3.46 18.52 -12.75
C MET A 53 -2.19 17.66 -12.82
N LEU A 54 -1.03 18.30 -13.01
CA LEU A 54 0.27 17.62 -12.94
C LEU A 54 0.54 17.06 -11.54
N ASN A 55 0.22 17.83 -10.50
CA ASN A 55 0.44 17.42 -9.12
C ASN A 55 -0.47 16.23 -8.74
N ILE A 56 -1.76 16.26 -9.11
CA ILE A 56 -2.69 15.13 -8.93
C ILE A 56 -2.14 13.87 -9.61
N SER A 57 -1.64 14.00 -10.84
CA SER A 57 -1.07 12.88 -11.60
C SER A 57 0.16 12.29 -10.89
N PHE A 58 1.05 13.13 -10.36
CA PHE A 58 2.21 12.69 -9.58
C PHE A 58 1.79 11.89 -8.33
N PHE A 59 0.75 12.35 -7.64
CA PHE A 59 0.19 11.68 -6.46
C PHE A 59 -0.44 10.32 -6.79
N PHE A 60 -1.14 10.19 -7.92
CA PHE A 60 -1.65 8.90 -8.39
C PHE A 60 -0.51 7.94 -8.74
N VAL A 61 0.56 8.43 -9.36
CA VAL A 61 1.75 7.62 -9.66
C VAL A 61 2.40 7.12 -8.38
N TRP A 62 2.55 7.96 -7.36
CA TRP A 62 3.06 7.55 -6.04
C TRP A 62 2.23 6.42 -5.43
N LEU A 63 0.90 6.55 -5.45
CA LEU A 63 0.01 5.52 -4.94
C LEU A 63 0.16 4.20 -5.69
N LEU A 64 0.22 4.24 -7.03
CA LEU A 64 0.45 3.06 -7.85
C LEU A 64 1.80 2.39 -7.55
N ILE A 65 2.84 3.17 -7.24
CA ILE A 65 4.14 2.64 -6.81
C ILE A 65 4.00 1.90 -5.48
N VAL A 66 3.31 2.49 -4.50
CA VAL A 66 3.09 1.84 -3.19
C VAL A 66 2.37 0.50 -3.37
N VAL A 67 1.25 0.48 -4.10
CA VAL A 67 0.49 -0.76 -4.37
C VAL A 67 1.35 -1.80 -5.11
N ARG A 68 2.16 -1.38 -6.09
CA ARG A 68 3.08 -2.28 -6.79
C ARG A 68 4.18 -2.84 -5.88
N MET A 69 4.71 -2.04 -4.96
CA MET A 69 5.72 -2.49 -4.01
C MET A 69 5.15 -3.55 -3.06
N TYR A 70 3.91 -3.36 -2.59
CA TYR A 70 3.23 -4.34 -1.74
C TYR A 70 2.97 -5.66 -2.46
N THR A 71 2.35 -5.62 -3.65
CA THR A 71 2.09 -6.83 -4.46
C THR A 71 3.37 -7.55 -4.87
N ARG A 72 4.46 -6.83 -5.13
CA ARG A 72 5.77 -7.44 -5.41
C ARG A 72 6.34 -8.12 -4.17
N THR A 73 6.26 -7.48 -3.01
CA THR A 73 6.77 -8.05 -1.74
C THR A 73 6.01 -9.32 -1.37
N GLU A 74 4.70 -9.35 -1.57
CA GLU A 74 3.87 -10.53 -1.37
C GLU A 74 4.27 -11.69 -2.31
N LYS A 75 4.47 -11.40 -3.60
CA LYS A 75 4.90 -12.42 -4.58
C LYS A 75 6.27 -13.01 -4.26
N GLU A 76 7.24 -12.16 -3.91
CA GLU A 76 8.59 -12.60 -3.54
C GLU A 76 8.58 -13.43 -2.25
N ALA A 77 7.78 -13.03 -1.26
CA ALA A 77 7.61 -13.80 -0.03
C ALA A 77 6.99 -15.17 -0.30
N ASN A 78 5.94 -15.24 -1.14
CA ASN A 78 5.31 -16.49 -1.56
C ASN A 78 6.29 -17.43 -2.27
N LEU A 79 7.12 -16.89 -3.17
CA LEU A 79 8.15 -17.64 -3.88
C LEU A 79 9.21 -18.21 -2.93
N ALA A 80 9.71 -17.39 -2.00
CA ALA A 80 10.70 -17.82 -1.01
C ALA A 80 10.19 -18.99 -0.16
N ILE A 81 8.94 -18.93 0.28
CA ILE A 81 8.33 -20.00 1.07
C ILE A 81 8.14 -21.27 0.23
N ARG A 82 7.64 -21.14 -1.00
CA ARG A 82 7.48 -22.30 -1.89
C ARG A 82 8.81 -23.01 -2.10
N ASN A 83 9.89 -22.25 -2.31
CA ASN A 83 11.23 -22.81 -2.47
C ASN A 83 11.70 -23.54 -1.19
N VAL A 84 11.52 -22.94 -0.01
CA VAL A 84 11.85 -23.59 1.28
C VAL A 84 11.03 -24.87 1.49
N HIS A 85 9.75 -24.87 1.12
CA HIS A 85 8.88 -26.04 1.24
C HIS A 85 9.30 -27.18 0.28
N GLN A 86 9.67 -26.85 -0.95
CA GLN A 86 10.19 -27.82 -1.91
C GLN A 86 11.51 -28.45 -1.44
N ILE A 87 12.41 -27.62 -0.87
CA ILE A 87 13.64 -28.09 -0.24
C ILE A 87 13.28 -29.05 0.90
N TRP A 88 12.43 -28.66 1.84
CA TRP A 88 11.99 -29.53 2.94
C TRP A 88 11.50 -30.89 2.47
N ASN A 89 10.60 -30.93 1.47
CA ASN A 89 10.03 -32.17 0.96
C ASN A 89 11.09 -33.11 0.35
N LYS A 90 12.11 -32.53 -0.30
CA LYS A 90 13.23 -33.29 -0.89
C LYS A 90 14.13 -33.92 0.18
N TYR A 91 14.42 -33.20 1.26
CA TYR A 91 15.28 -33.71 2.35
C TYR A 91 14.55 -34.68 3.27
N TYR A 92 13.25 -34.48 3.52
CA TYR A 92 12.42 -35.42 4.28
C TYR A 92 12.40 -36.82 3.63
N SER A 93 12.35 -36.89 2.30
CA SER A 93 12.42 -38.16 1.55
C SER A 93 13.78 -38.87 1.66
N ASN A 94 14.86 -38.15 2.01
CA ASN A 94 16.21 -38.70 2.13
C ASN A 94 16.59 -39.08 3.57
N GLY A 95 15.69 -38.90 4.55
CA GLY A 95 15.89 -39.35 5.94
C GLY A 95 16.88 -38.53 6.79
N ASP A 96 17.46 -37.46 6.23
CA ASP A 96 18.48 -36.63 6.89
C ASP A 96 17.83 -35.33 7.40
N ILE A 97 17.17 -35.42 8.56
CA ILE A 97 16.45 -34.29 9.16
C ILE A 97 17.39 -33.55 10.10
N ASP A 98 18.11 -32.56 9.57
CA ASP A 98 18.97 -31.69 10.36
C ASP A 98 18.13 -30.69 11.21
N GLU A 99 18.55 -30.43 12.44
CA GLU A 99 17.85 -29.53 13.39
C GLU A 99 17.73 -28.10 12.82
N LYS A 100 18.74 -27.68 12.06
CA LYS A 100 18.75 -26.40 11.33
C LYS A 100 17.63 -26.31 10.30
N MET A 101 17.24 -27.41 9.68
CA MET A 101 16.19 -27.44 8.67
C MET A 101 14.80 -27.25 9.31
N ARG A 102 14.57 -27.84 10.49
CA ARG A 102 13.34 -27.60 11.28
C ARG A 102 13.22 -26.13 11.69
N ASN A 103 14.33 -25.52 12.10
CA ASN A 103 14.35 -24.09 12.42
C ASN A 103 14.05 -23.22 11.19
N LEU A 104 14.59 -23.57 10.02
CA LEU A 104 14.29 -22.86 8.78
C LEU A 104 12.82 -22.99 8.37
N GLN A 105 12.22 -24.18 8.54
CA GLN A 105 10.80 -24.39 8.32
C GLN A 105 9.94 -23.58 9.30
N LEU A 106 10.29 -23.57 10.59
CA LEU A 106 9.59 -22.76 11.60
C LEU A 106 9.70 -21.26 11.30
N ILE A 107 10.85 -20.79 10.80
CA ILE A 107 11.03 -19.41 10.37
C ILE A 107 10.18 -19.11 9.13
N SER A 108 10.17 -20.00 8.14
CA SER A 108 9.34 -19.87 6.92
C SER A 108 7.85 -19.89 7.27
N LEU A 109 7.42 -20.78 8.17
CA LEU A 109 6.06 -20.86 8.67
C LEU A 109 5.70 -19.62 9.50
N ARG A 110 6.61 -19.11 10.34
CA ARG A 110 6.41 -17.83 11.02
C ARG A 110 6.34 -16.69 10.03
N MET A 111 7.13 -16.66 8.96
CA MET A 111 7.02 -15.66 7.90
C MET A 111 5.66 -15.77 7.17
N LEU A 112 5.23 -16.98 6.81
CA LEU A 112 3.91 -17.24 6.22
C LEU A 112 2.78 -16.74 7.13
N ASN A 113 2.85 -17.10 8.41
CA ASN A 113 1.80 -16.86 9.39
C ASN A 113 1.83 -15.43 9.96
N THR A 114 2.97 -14.74 9.85
CA THR A 114 3.12 -13.35 10.32
C THR A 114 2.88 -12.34 9.20
N LYS A 115 3.22 -12.64 7.93
CA LYS A 115 3.15 -11.66 6.82
C LYS A 115 3.04 -12.28 5.43
N LEU A 116 1.93 -12.95 5.12
CA LEU A 116 1.61 -13.26 3.72
C LEU A 116 0.15 -13.19 3.32
N HIS A 117 -0.67 -12.68 4.21
CA HIS A 117 -1.62 -11.67 3.79
C HIS A 117 -0.99 -10.34 4.20
N PHE A 118 -0.60 -9.49 3.25
CA PHE A 118 -0.28 -8.09 3.54
C PHE A 118 -1.59 -7.35 3.87
N THR A 119 -2.25 -7.82 4.92
CA THR A 119 -3.29 -7.11 5.62
C THR A 119 -2.56 -6.19 6.58
N ALA A 120 -2.70 -4.87 6.42
CA ALA A 120 -2.31 -3.93 7.45
C ALA A 120 -3.03 -4.35 8.74
N ARG A 121 -2.30 -5.00 9.65
CA ARG A 121 -2.74 -5.32 11.01
C ARG A 121 -4.11 -5.99 11.10
N ASN A 122 -4.41 -6.97 10.23
CA ASN A 122 -5.71 -7.67 10.19
C ASN A 122 -6.95 -6.75 10.01
N PHE A 123 -6.74 -5.49 9.62
CA PHE A 123 -7.80 -4.47 9.50
C PHE A 123 -8.14 -4.18 8.03
N PHE A 124 -7.14 -4.12 7.13
CA PHE A 124 -7.37 -3.86 5.70
C PHE A 124 -6.32 -4.57 4.82
N ALA A 125 -6.75 -5.33 3.82
CA ALA A 125 -5.87 -5.78 2.75
C ALA A 125 -5.45 -4.54 1.95
N LEU A 126 -4.15 -4.29 1.84
CA LEU A 126 -3.61 -3.15 1.07
C LEU A 126 -3.67 -3.44 -0.45
N ASP A 127 -4.80 -3.95 -0.89
CA ASP A 127 -5.11 -4.39 -2.25
C ASP A 127 -5.80 -3.28 -3.05
N HIS A 128 -6.05 -3.58 -4.32
CA HIS A 128 -6.90 -2.77 -5.20
C HIS A 128 -8.25 -2.36 -4.56
N THR A 129 -8.78 -3.16 -3.63
CA THR A 129 -10.00 -2.85 -2.87
C THR A 129 -9.85 -1.62 -1.97
N PHE A 130 -8.69 -1.46 -1.31
CA PHE A 130 -8.41 -0.29 -0.48
C PHE A 130 -8.34 0.98 -1.31
N PHE A 131 -7.66 0.91 -2.47
CA PHE A 131 -7.63 2.02 -3.41
C PHE A 131 -9.05 2.42 -3.86
N HIS A 132 -9.88 1.43 -4.17
CA HIS A 132 -11.26 1.68 -4.59
C HIS A 132 -12.12 2.29 -3.48
N MET A 133 -11.95 1.83 -2.23
CA MET A 133 -12.59 2.43 -1.06
C MET A 133 -12.14 3.87 -0.84
N MET A 134 -10.84 4.15 -1.00
CA MET A 134 -10.31 5.50 -0.81
C MET A 134 -10.83 6.47 -1.87
N ILE A 135 -10.89 6.07 -3.15
CA ILE A 135 -11.53 6.87 -4.22
C ILE A 135 -13.00 7.11 -3.90
N GLY A 136 -13.71 6.08 -3.45
CA GLY A 136 -15.11 6.20 -3.03
C GLY A 136 -15.28 7.22 -1.91
N ALA A 137 -14.46 7.13 -0.85
CA ALA A 137 -14.49 8.06 0.28
C ALA A 137 -14.16 9.50 -0.14
N VAL A 138 -13.15 9.70 -0.99
CA VAL A 138 -12.84 11.02 -1.56
C VAL A 138 -14.05 11.55 -2.33
N THR A 139 -14.64 10.74 -3.21
CA THR A 139 -15.81 11.13 -4.02
C THR A 139 -17.00 11.52 -3.14
N THR A 140 -17.33 10.74 -2.11
CA THR A 140 -18.39 11.06 -1.14
C THR A 140 -18.09 12.37 -0.42
N TYR A 141 -16.86 12.56 0.05
CA TYR A 141 -16.47 13.79 0.75
C TYR A 141 -16.58 15.01 -0.16
N LEU A 142 -16.20 14.89 -1.43
CA LEU A 142 -16.33 15.95 -2.43
C LEU A 142 -17.79 16.29 -2.69
N VAL A 143 -18.66 15.30 -2.86
CA VAL A 143 -20.10 15.53 -3.06
C VAL A 143 -20.68 16.31 -1.88
N ILE A 144 -20.36 15.91 -0.66
CA ILE A 144 -20.77 16.63 0.57
C ILE A 144 -20.23 18.06 0.53
N LEU A 145 -18.94 18.23 0.24
CA LEU A 145 -18.28 19.55 0.28
C LEU A 145 -18.86 20.50 -0.77
N ILE A 146 -19.19 19.99 -1.96
CA ILE A 146 -19.88 20.74 -3.02
C ILE A 146 -21.29 21.13 -2.55
N GLN A 147 -22.07 20.19 -2.02
CA GLN A 147 -23.45 20.45 -1.58
C GLN A 147 -23.57 21.50 -0.45
N PHE A 148 -22.57 21.62 0.41
CA PHE A 148 -22.58 22.58 1.52
C PHE A 148 -21.86 23.92 1.23
N ARG A 149 -21.04 24.01 0.16
CA ARG A 149 -20.24 25.22 -0.16
C ARG A 149 -20.52 25.87 -1.51
N VAL A 150 -21.16 25.18 -2.45
CA VAL A 150 -21.72 25.78 -3.68
C VAL A 150 -23.18 26.14 -3.41
#